data_AF-A0AAD4W2F1-F1
#
_entry.id   AF-A0AAD4W2F1-F1
#
_cell.length_a   1.000
_cell.length_b   1.000
_cell.length_c   1.000
_cell.angle_alpha   90.00
_cell.angle_beta   90.00
_cell.angle_gamma   90.00
#
_symmetry.space_group_name_H-M   'P 1'
#
loop_
_entity.id
_entity.type
_entity.pdbx_description
1 polymer ?
#
loop_
_entity_poly.entity_id
_entity_poly.type
_entity_poly.pdbx_seq_one_letter_code
_entity_poly.pdbx_strand_id
1 'polypeptide(L)'
;MEGFLNFAIENLGNTTHIHCPCVKCGNIRLFGVGIIRDHLYFNGIDQSYKIWTWHREPWEWTTNASRNVEEDEQSRFSFVSEELGKDDNDLGDIGSDPYEFANVIEDGDQPLYPGCSNYTKLSALVKLYNLKAKQG
;
A
#
# COMPACT_ATOMS: atom_id res chain seq x y z
N MET A 1 -20.14 7.57 -1.44
CA MET A 1 -19.87 6.96 -2.76
C MET A 1 -19.82 8.03 -3.85
N GLU A 2 -20.94 8.71 -4.16
CA GLU A 2 -20.94 9.72 -5.24
C GLU A 2 -19.97 10.88 -5.00
N GLY A 3 -19.82 11.33 -3.75
CA GLY A 3 -18.80 12.34 -3.40
C GLY A 3 -17.37 11.93 -3.75
N PHE A 4 -16.99 10.66 -3.54
CA PHE A 4 -15.68 10.15 -3.96
C PHE A 4 -15.56 10.14 -5.48
N LEU A 5 -16.58 9.66 -6.20
CA LEU A 5 -16.52 9.56 -7.65
C LEU A 5 -16.39 10.93 -8.31
N ASN A 6 -17.13 11.93 -7.84
CA ASN A 6 -17.03 13.30 -8.34
C ASN A 6 -15.63 13.87 -8.09
N PHE A 7 -15.13 13.75 -6.87
CA PHE A 7 -13.78 14.20 -6.52
C PHE A 7 -12.73 13.50 -7.39
N ALA A 8 -12.81 12.18 -7.54
CA ALA A 8 -11.87 11.44 -8.34
C ALA A 8 -11.91 11.93 -9.79
N ILE A 9 -13.09 12.10 -10.40
CA ILE A 9 -13.27 12.61 -11.78
C ILE A 9 -12.66 14.02 -11.94
N GLU A 10 -12.88 14.92 -10.98
CA GLU A 10 -12.31 16.27 -11.02
C GLU A 10 -10.77 16.27 -10.97
N ASN A 11 -10.19 15.24 -10.36
CA ASN A 11 -8.74 15.06 -10.22
C ASN A 11 -8.14 14.03 -11.19
N LEU A 12 -8.96 13.38 -12.03
CA LEU A 12 -8.54 12.62 -13.20
C LEU A 12 -8.03 13.65 -14.22
N GLY A 13 -6.73 13.90 -14.27
CA GLY A 13 -6.14 14.74 -15.33
C GLY A 13 -6.35 14.12 -16.72
N ASN A 14 -5.32 13.47 -17.25
CA ASN A 14 -5.41 12.75 -18.54
C ASN A 14 -5.59 11.23 -18.36
N THR A 15 -5.84 10.77 -17.14
CA THR A 15 -5.93 9.34 -16.82
C THR A 15 -7.31 8.80 -17.15
N THR A 16 -7.37 7.57 -17.65
CA THR A 16 -8.64 6.88 -17.98
C THR A 16 -9.03 5.84 -16.93
N HIS A 17 -8.12 5.54 -16.00
CA HIS A 17 -8.28 4.54 -14.93
C HIS A 17 -7.80 5.14 -13.60
N ILE A 18 -8.46 4.75 -12.51
CA ILE A 18 -8.12 5.16 -11.13
C ILE A 18 -8.22 3.98 -10.17
N HIS A 19 -7.64 4.15 -8.97
CA HIS A 19 -7.67 3.14 -7.93
C HIS A 19 -9.11 2.92 -7.44
N CYS A 20 -9.50 1.66 -7.29
CA CYS A 20 -10.83 1.31 -6.79
C CYS A 20 -10.84 1.21 -5.27
N PRO A 21 -11.54 2.11 -4.55
CA PRO A 21 -11.57 2.10 -3.09
C PRO A 21 -12.61 1.13 -2.53
N CYS A 22 -13.14 0.18 -3.32
CA CYS A 22 -14.12 -0.76 -2.80
C CYS A 22 -13.46 -1.75 -1.84
N VAL A 23 -14.22 -2.29 -0.89
CA VAL A 23 -13.73 -3.19 0.17
C VAL A 23 -12.95 -4.40 -0.40
N LYS A 24 -13.34 -4.89 -1.58
CA LYS A 24 -12.65 -6.03 -2.24
C LYS A 24 -11.36 -5.64 -2.97
N CYS A 25 -11.25 -4.40 -3.43
CA CYS A 25 -10.11 -3.93 -4.22
C CYS A 25 -9.06 -3.22 -3.36
N GLY A 26 -9.46 -2.57 -2.26
CA GLY A 26 -8.55 -1.98 -1.28
C GLY A 26 -7.61 -0.91 -1.85
N ASN A 27 -8.03 -0.15 -2.85
CA ASN A 27 -7.19 0.79 -3.61
C ASN A 27 -6.00 0.13 -4.36
N ILE A 28 -5.98 -1.19 -4.51
CA ILE A 28 -4.87 -1.88 -5.20
C ILE A 28 -5.10 -1.90 -6.71
N ARG A 29 -6.36 -2.08 -7.15
CA ARG A 29 -6.68 -2.29 -8.57
C ARG A 29 -7.13 -1.01 -9.27
N LEU A 30 -6.62 -0.80 -10.47
CA LEU A 30 -7.01 0.29 -11.38
C LEU A 30 -8.16 -0.13 -12.29
N PHE A 31 -9.21 0.68 -12.37
CA PHE A 31 -10.33 0.47 -13.27
C PHE A 31 -10.84 1.78 -13.85
N GLY A 32 -11.59 1.70 -14.95
CA GLY A 32 -12.36 2.84 -15.44
C GLY A 32 -13.49 3.21 -14.48
N VAL A 33 -13.87 4.49 -14.46
CA VAL A 33 -14.85 5.04 -13.52
C VAL A 33 -16.19 4.29 -13.53
N GLY A 34 -16.64 3.83 -14.70
CA GLY A 34 -17.88 3.02 -14.81
C GLY A 34 -17.81 1.71 -14.03
N ILE A 35 -16.71 0.96 -14.18
CA ILE A 35 -16.48 -0.30 -13.45
C ILE A 35 -16.35 -0.04 -11.95
N ILE A 36 -15.71 1.06 -11.56
CA ILE A 36 -15.58 1.44 -10.14
C ILE A 36 -16.94 1.77 -9.56
N ARG A 37 -17.82 2.45 -10.30
CA ARG A 37 -19.19 2.71 -9.86
C ARG A 37 -19.92 1.41 -9.52
N ASP A 38 -19.81 0.39 -10.38
CA ASP A 38 -20.41 -0.92 -10.14
C ASP A 38 -19.79 -1.61 -8.92
N HIS A 39 -18.45 -1.62 -8.81
CA HIS A 39 -17.75 -2.20 -7.67
C HIS A 39 -18.13 -1.55 -6.33
N LEU A 40 -18.29 -0.22 -6.30
CA LEU A 40 -18.71 0.49 -5.10
C LEU A 40 -20.18 0.23 -4.76
N TYR A 41 -21.04 0.03 -5.76
CA TYR A 41 -22.43 -0.36 -5.54
C TYR A 41 -22.55 -1.76 -4.94
N PHE A 42 -21.83 -2.75 -5.50
CA PHE A 42 -21.94 -4.15 -5.05
C PHE A 42 -21.12 -4.47 -3.80
N ASN A 43 -19.94 -3.85 -3.64
CA ASN A 43 -19.00 -4.21 -2.57
C ASN A 43 -18.86 -3.13 -1.49
N GLY A 44 -19.44 -1.95 -1.68
CA GLY A 44 -19.26 -0.80 -0.80
C GLY A 44 -17.87 -0.18 -0.91
N ILE A 45 -17.76 1.08 -0.47
CA ILE A 45 -16.47 1.75 -0.29
C ILE A 45 -15.83 1.31 1.03
N ASP A 46 -14.52 1.16 1.05
CA ASP A 46 -13.76 0.98 2.28
C ASP A 46 -13.87 2.26 3.13
N GLN A 47 -14.53 2.15 4.27
CA GLN A 47 -14.77 3.29 5.18
C GLN A 47 -13.50 3.74 5.92
N SER A 48 -12.46 2.92 5.94
CA SER A 48 -11.14 3.32 6.45
C SER A 48 -10.43 4.29 5.50
N TYR A 49 -10.82 4.29 4.22
CA TYR A 49 -10.27 5.16 3.18
C TYR A 49 -10.89 6.56 3.21
N LYS A 50 -10.63 7.28 4.30
CA LYS A 50 -11.16 8.63 4.56
C LYS A 50 -10.36 9.75 3.90
N ILE A 51 -9.08 9.49 3.60
CA ILE A 51 -8.16 10.43 2.96
C ILE A 51 -7.87 9.86 1.58
N TRP A 52 -8.26 10.55 0.51
CA TRP A 52 -8.14 10.06 -0.86
C TRP A 52 -6.74 10.30 -1.43
N THR A 53 -5.72 9.80 -0.71
CA THR A 53 -4.29 9.94 -1.02
C THR A 53 -3.91 9.51 -2.44
N TRP A 54 -4.57 8.48 -2.97
CA TRP A 54 -4.37 7.94 -4.32
C TRP A 54 -5.04 8.77 -5.42
N HIS A 55 -5.84 9.76 -5.05
CA HIS A 55 -6.66 10.58 -5.95
C HIS A 55 -6.30 12.07 -5.88
N ARG A 56 -5.08 12.37 -5.39
CA ARG A 56 -4.47 13.71 -5.31
C ARG A 56 -5.33 14.75 -4.58
N GLU A 57 -5.67 14.48 -3.33
CA GLU A 57 -6.18 15.55 -2.45
C GLU A 57 -5.17 16.69 -2.32
N PRO A 58 -5.64 17.95 -2.31
CA PRO A 58 -4.81 19.09 -1.93
C PRO A 58 -4.20 18.84 -0.55
N TRP A 59 -2.87 19.02 -0.46
CA TRP A 59 -2.06 18.87 0.75
C TRP A 59 -2.62 19.59 1.99
N GLU A 60 -3.47 20.59 1.80
CA GLU A 60 -4.03 21.41 2.89
C GLU A 60 -4.97 20.65 3.84
N TRP A 61 -5.57 19.52 3.45
CA TRP A 61 -6.48 18.76 4.33
C TRP A 61 -5.79 17.72 5.22
N THR A 62 -4.59 17.25 4.84
CA THR A 62 -3.85 16.23 5.61
C THR A 62 -3.33 16.77 6.95
N THR A 63 -3.03 18.07 7.02
CA THR A 63 -2.59 18.73 8.27
C THR A 63 -3.72 18.95 9.28
N ASN A 64 -4.98 18.88 8.86
CA ASN A 64 -6.15 19.20 9.70
C ASN A 64 -6.67 17.96 10.42
N ALA A 65 -6.54 16.78 9.80
CA ALA A 65 -6.87 15.49 10.41
C ALA A 65 -5.89 15.11 11.54
N SER A 66 -4.63 15.57 11.47
CA SER A 66 -3.63 15.34 12.53
C SER A 66 -3.84 16.17 13.80
N ARG A 67 -4.70 17.21 13.79
CA ARG A 67 -4.88 18.11 14.94
C ARG A 67 -5.93 17.65 15.96
N ASN A 68 -6.67 16.58 15.70
CA ASN A 68 -7.73 16.09 16.59
C ASN A 68 -7.44 14.71 17.21
N VAL A 69 -6.19 14.25 17.17
CA VAL A 69 -5.76 13.09 17.96
C VAL A 69 -5.21 13.65 19.25
N GLU A 70 -5.96 13.48 20.33
CA GLU A 70 -5.50 13.73 21.69
C GLU A 70 -4.13 13.05 21.87
N GLU A 71 -3.16 13.82 22.40
CA GLU A 71 -1.77 13.44 22.54
C GLU A 71 -1.63 12.10 23.29
N ASP A 72 -1.36 11.03 22.54
CA ASP A 72 -0.73 9.82 23.09
C ASP A 72 0.64 9.66 22.41
N GLU A 73 1.66 9.59 23.26
CA GLU A 73 2.98 10.18 23.07
C GLU A 73 3.97 9.29 22.31
N GLN A 74 3.55 8.35 21.45
CA GLN A 74 4.50 7.40 20.86
C GLN A 74 4.21 7.01 19.40
N SER A 75 4.46 7.91 18.46
CA SER A 75 4.86 7.55 17.08
C SER A 75 5.28 8.78 16.25
N ARG A 76 6.44 9.36 16.58
CA ARG A 76 7.17 10.24 15.65
C ARG A 76 7.97 9.39 14.67
N PHE A 77 7.44 9.13 13.48
CA PHE A 77 8.29 8.86 12.32
C PHE A 77 8.33 10.12 11.46
N SER A 78 9.30 10.97 11.78
CA SER A 78 9.73 12.08 10.94
C SER A 78 10.63 11.50 9.85
N PHE A 79 10.21 11.61 8.59
CA PHE A 79 11.05 11.31 7.44
C PHE A 79 12.22 12.30 7.40
N VAL A 80 13.41 11.82 7.77
CA VAL A 80 14.67 12.56 7.61
C VAL A 80 15.28 12.11 6.30
N SER A 81 15.06 12.90 5.25
CA SER A 81 15.91 12.89 4.07
C SER A 81 17.06 13.82 4.37
N GLU A 82 18.24 13.27 4.68
CA GLU A 82 19.56 13.73 4.21
C GLU A 82 20.68 13.03 5.01
N GLU A 83 21.48 12.25 4.26
CA GLU A 83 22.91 12.00 4.46
C GLU A 83 23.39 11.03 5.55
N LEU A 84 23.42 9.73 5.22
CA LEU A 84 24.43 8.80 5.74
C LEU A 84 24.85 7.77 4.67
N GLY A 85 26.12 7.84 4.28
CA GLY A 85 27.01 6.70 4.03
C GLY A 85 26.63 5.73 2.91
N LYS A 86 27.37 5.81 1.80
CA LYS A 86 27.59 4.69 0.88
C LYS A 86 28.10 3.48 1.68
N ASP A 87 27.26 2.47 1.83
CA ASP A 87 27.71 1.10 2.05
C ASP A 87 26.72 0.16 1.35
N ASP A 88 27.28 -0.86 0.72
CA ASP A 88 26.66 -1.69 -0.29
C ASP A 88 25.42 -2.43 0.25
N ASN A 89 24.24 -1.89 -0.03
CA ASN A 89 23.03 -2.69 -0.17
C ASN A 89 22.24 -2.18 -1.36
N ASP A 90 22.16 -3.03 -2.37
CA ASP A 90 21.17 -3.02 -3.45
C ASP A 90 19.77 -3.26 -2.86
N LEU A 91 19.34 -2.36 -1.98
CA LEU A 91 17.94 -2.17 -1.65
C LEU A 91 17.50 -1.01 -2.53
N GLY A 92 17.26 -1.35 -3.80
CA GLY A 92 16.63 -0.46 -4.75
C GLY A 92 15.46 0.23 -4.08
N ASP A 93 15.40 1.55 -4.31
CA ASP A 93 14.26 2.43 -4.10
C ASP A 93 12.98 1.61 -3.87
N ILE A 94 12.56 1.46 -2.60
CA ILE A 94 11.32 0.76 -2.26
C ILE A 94 10.22 1.66 -2.79
N GLY A 95 9.91 1.40 -4.06
CA GLY A 95 9.20 2.30 -4.94
C GLY A 95 7.84 2.62 -4.40
N SER A 96 7.43 3.85 -4.67
CA SER A 96 6.12 4.44 -4.47
C SER A 96 4.96 3.68 -5.18
N ASP A 97 5.20 2.47 -5.68
CA ASP A 97 4.27 1.65 -6.46
C ASP A 97 3.73 0.46 -5.62
N PRO A 98 2.43 0.45 -5.28
CA PRO A 98 1.76 -0.67 -4.62
C PRO A 98 1.91 -2.03 -5.32
N TYR A 99 2.20 -2.06 -6.63
CA TYR A 99 2.38 -3.30 -7.39
C TYR A 99 3.72 -3.98 -7.11
N GLU A 100 4.74 -3.23 -6.68
CA GLU A 100 6.05 -3.81 -6.30
C GLU A 100 5.91 -4.70 -5.05
N PHE A 101 5.13 -4.27 -4.06
CA PHE A 101 4.87 -5.08 -2.88
C PHE A 101 4.06 -6.34 -3.20
N ALA A 102 3.08 -6.24 -4.12
CA ALA A 102 2.30 -7.38 -4.55
C ALA A 102 3.17 -8.45 -5.24
N ASN A 103 4.13 -8.04 -6.06
CA ASN A 103 5.09 -8.94 -6.71
C ASN A 103 5.97 -9.68 -5.69
N VAL A 104 6.42 -8.99 -4.64
CA VAL A 104 7.21 -9.60 -3.56
C VAL A 104 6.42 -10.65 -2.79
N ILE A 105 5.14 -10.40 -2.52
CA ILE A 105 4.26 -11.38 -1.86
C ILE A 105 4.04 -12.59 -2.78
N GLU A 106 3.76 -12.37 -4.06
CA GLU A 106 3.56 -13.46 -5.02
C GLU A 106 4.81 -14.34 -5.18
N ASP A 107 6.00 -13.73 -5.30
CA ASP A 107 7.26 -14.48 -5.35
C ASP A 107 7.51 -15.25 -4.03
N GLY A 108 7.18 -14.61 -2.92
CA GLY A 108 7.34 -15.16 -1.58
C GLY A 108 6.51 -16.42 -1.31
N ASP A 109 5.33 -16.52 -1.91
CA ASP A 109 4.41 -17.67 -1.82
C ASP A 109 4.82 -18.84 -2.73
N GLN A 110 5.79 -18.66 -3.63
CA GLN A 110 6.29 -19.76 -4.46
C GLN A 110 7.02 -20.82 -3.61
N PRO A 111 7.01 -22.10 -4.04
CA PRO A 111 7.83 -23.15 -3.47
C PRO A 111 9.29 -22.75 -3.38
N LEU A 112 10.00 -23.17 -2.33
CA LEU A 112 11.43 -22.90 -2.15
C LEU A 112 12.28 -23.40 -3.34
N TYR A 113 11.83 -24.50 -3.96
CA TYR A 113 12.34 -25.04 -5.23
C TYR A 113 11.21 -25.85 -5.90
N PRO A 114 11.27 -26.13 -7.22
CA PRO A 114 10.23 -26.87 -7.93
C PRO A 114 9.90 -28.22 -7.27
N GLY A 115 8.62 -28.45 -6.98
CA GLY A 115 8.14 -29.68 -6.33
C GLY A 115 8.22 -29.66 -4.79
N CYS A 116 8.71 -28.59 -4.15
CA CYS A 116 8.67 -28.46 -2.70
C CYS A 116 7.24 -28.17 -2.20
N SER A 117 6.62 -29.13 -1.51
CA SER A 117 5.28 -28.96 -0.92
C SER A 117 5.29 -28.44 0.52
N ASN A 118 6.46 -28.42 1.16
CA ASN A 118 6.57 -28.21 2.60
C ASN A 118 6.99 -26.79 2.99
N TYR A 119 7.56 -26.03 2.04
CA TYR A 119 8.13 -24.71 2.28
C TYR A 119 7.95 -23.79 1.07
N THR A 120 7.44 -22.59 1.32
CA THR A 120 7.57 -21.43 0.43
C THR A 120 8.86 -20.67 0.72
N LYS A 121 9.31 -19.81 -0.21
CA LYS A 121 10.47 -18.94 -0.02
C LYS A 121 10.36 -18.12 1.29
N LEU A 122 9.19 -17.51 1.54
CA LEU A 122 8.94 -16.77 2.78
C LEU A 122 9.00 -17.65 4.03
N SER A 123 8.36 -18.82 3.99
CA SER A 123 8.36 -19.72 5.15
C SER A 123 9.77 -20.22 5.52
N ALA A 124 10.64 -20.39 4.52
CA ALA A 124 12.03 -20.76 4.72
C ALA A 124 12.84 -19.61 5.31
N LEU A 125 12.69 -18.39 4.77
CA LEU A 125 13.31 -17.17 5.28
C LEU A 125 12.96 -16.92 6.75
N VAL A 126 11.68 -17.01 7.10
CA VAL A 126 11.21 -16.85 8.50
C VAL A 126 11.84 -17.90 9.42
N LYS A 127 11.91 -19.17 8.98
CA LYS A 127 12.53 -20.24 9.77
C LYS A 127 14.04 -20.02 9.95
N LEU A 128 14.74 -19.58 8.91
CA LEU A 128 16.18 -19.25 8.98
C LEU A 128 16.44 -18.07 9.91
N TYR A 129 15.63 -17.01 9.82
CA TYR A 129 15.70 -15.86 10.73
C TYR A 129 15.51 -16.29 12.18
N ASN A 130 14.45 -17.07 12.46
CA ASN A 130 14.16 -17.58 13.79
C ASN A 130 15.24 -18.53 14.32
N LEU A 131 15.90 -19.29 13.44
CA LEU A 131 17.04 -20.13 13.81
C LEU A 131 18.24 -19.27 14.22
N LYS A 132 18.56 -18.24 13.42
CA LYS A 132 19.63 -17.29 13.70
C LYS A 132 19.39 -16.53 15.02
N ALA A 133 18.16 -16.06 15.24
CA ALA A 133 17.78 -15.35 16.46
C ALA A 133 17.86 -16.20 17.74
N LYS A 134 17.77 -17.53 17.62
CA LYS A 134 17.90 -18.45 18.76
C LYS A 134 19.34 -18.86 19.06
N GLN A 135 20.29 -18.59 18.13
CA GLN A 135 21.70 -18.94 18.25
C GLN A 135 22.62 -17.71 18.36
N GLY A 136 22.05 -16.52 18.50
CA GLY A 136 22.76 -15.24 18.68
C GLY A 136 22.79 -14.79 20.13
#